data_AF-A0A101H1W8-F1
#
_entry.id   AF-A0A101H1W8-F1
#
_cell.length_a   1.000
_cell.length_b   1.000
_cell.length_c   1.000
_cell.angle_alpha   90.00
_cell.angle_beta   90.00
_cell.angle_gamma   90.00
#
_symmetry.space_group_name_H-M   'P 1'
#
loop_
_entity.id
_entity.type
_entity.pdbx_description
1 polymer ?
#
loop_
_entity_poly.entity_id
_entity_poly.type
_entity_poly.pdbx_seq_one_letter_code
_entity_poly.pdbx_strand_id
1 'polypeptide(L)'
;MYNLEGPYGLEIVCNEAPLRIQFESNPDHKNLRLSYAYWELTDIETGEVIEEGGFSLKHSTQKTQIITLLRTGNFHLNLYGARINVKVTVLSPHAADMVLQQPQITSPDEEEYYW
;
A
#
# COMPACT_ATOMS: atom_id res chain seq x y z
N MET A 1 2.81 8.11 -22.82
CA MET A 1 3.36 8.13 -21.45
C MET A 1 2.18 7.90 -20.54
N TYR A 2 2.01 6.69 -20.00
CA TYR A 2 0.83 6.37 -19.19
C TYR A 2 1.03 6.98 -17.80
N ASN A 3 0.19 7.95 -17.45
CA ASN A 3 0.06 8.40 -16.07
C ASN A 3 -0.63 7.26 -15.31
N LEU A 4 0.11 6.61 -14.42
CA LEU A 4 -0.45 5.65 -13.47
C LEU A 4 -1.16 6.46 -12.39
N GLU A 5 -2.45 6.75 -12.60
CA GLU A 5 -3.33 7.38 -11.61
C GLU A 5 -4.08 6.28 -10.87
N GLY A 6 -3.62 5.93 -9.67
CA GLY A 6 -4.29 4.99 -8.77
C GLY A 6 -3.36 4.49 -7.67
N PRO A 7 -3.88 4.08 -6.50
CA PRO A 7 -3.08 3.46 -5.47
C PRO A 7 -2.48 2.16 -6.00
N TYR A 8 -1.20 1.92 -5.71
CA TYR A 8 -0.62 0.60 -5.93
C TYR A 8 -1.10 -0.30 -4.80
N GLY A 9 -1.81 -1.37 -5.15
CA GLY A 9 -2.28 -2.38 -4.21
C GLY A 9 -1.32 -3.57 -4.16
N LEU A 10 -1.10 -4.11 -2.97
CA LEU A 10 -0.47 -5.42 -2.79
C LEU A 10 -1.53 -6.36 -2.24
N GLU A 11 -1.84 -7.42 -2.97
CA GLU A 11 -2.61 -8.54 -2.43
C GLU A 11 -1.68 -9.45 -1.64
N ILE A 12 -2.10 -9.78 -0.42
CA ILE A 12 -1.33 -10.53 0.55
C ILE A 12 -2.16 -11.73 0.98
N VAL A 13 -1.70 -12.92 0.65
CA VAL A 13 -2.28 -14.16 1.16
C VAL A 13 -1.45 -14.58 2.37
N CYS A 14 -2.01 -14.43 3.57
CA CYS A 14 -1.39 -14.82 4.83
C CYS A 14 -1.72 -16.28 5.14
N ASN A 15 -0.79 -17.18 4.83
CA ASN A 15 -0.94 -18.63 5.00
C ASN A 15 -0.61 -19.09 6.43
N GLU A 16 0.24 -18.36 7.15
CA GLU A 16 0.65 -18.65 8.52
C GLU A 16 0.73 -17.36 9.35
N ALA A 17 0.32 -17.41 10.61
CA ALA A 17 0.40 -16.26 11.52
C ALA A 17 1.39 -16.54 12.67
N PRO A 18 2.20 -15.55 13.11
CA PRO A 18 2.15 -14.15 12.69
C PRO A 18 2.95 -13.85 11.41
N LEU A 19 2.34 -13.09 10.50
CA LEU A 19 3.01 -12.53 9.33
C LEU A 19 3.48 -11.10 9.66
N ARG A 20 4.75 -10.81 9.38
CA ARG A 20 5.35 -9.50 9.60
C ARG A 20 5.77 -8.87 8.27
N ILE A 21 5.30 -7.66 8.03
CA ILE A 21 5.62 -6.89 6.83
C ILE A 21 6.28 -5.59 7.27
N GLN A 22 7.42 -5.29 6.67
CA GLN A 22 8.15 -4.04 6.89
C GLN A 22 7.84 -3.05 5.79
N PHE A 23 7.42 -1.86 6.19
CA PHE A 23 7.17 -0.71 5.34
C PHE A 23 8.27 0.33 5.56
N GLU A 24 9.06 0.62 4.52
CA GLU A 24 10.15 1.59 4.55
C GLU A 24 9.86 2.78 3.62
N SER A 25 9.90 3.98 4.19
CA SER A 25 9.70 5.26 3.53
C SER A 25 11.05 5.96 3.31
N ASN A 26 11.36 6.23 2.03
CA ASN A 26 12.58 6.87 1.57
C ASN A 26 12.22 8.13 0.76
N PRO A 27 12.10 9.30 1.40
CA PRO A 27 11.81 10.54 0.71
C PRO A 27 12.89 10.90 -0.32
N ASP A 28 12.48 11.20 -1.55
CA ASP A 28 13.40 11.45 -2.67
C ASP A 28 14.03 12.85 -2.67
N HIS A 29 13.56 13.72 -1.77
CA HIS A 29 13.98 15.11 -1.70
C HIS A 29 14.29 15.52 -0.27
N LYS A 30 15.26 16.45 -0.14
CA LYS A 30 15.60 17.07 1.16
C LYS A 30 14.43 17.86 1.76
N ASN A 31 13.52 18.37 0.92
CA ASN A 31 12.32 19.07 1.38
C ASN A 31 11.15 18.09 1.51
N LEU A 32 10.87 17.71 2.75
CA LEU A 32 9.86 16.72 3.10
C LEU A 32 8.42 17.28 3.13
N ARG A 33 8.23 18.59 2.89
CA ARG A 33 6.91 19.26 3.03
C ARG A 33 5.83 18.67 2.13
N LEU A 34 6.22 18.10 1.00
CA LEU A 34 5.32 17.48 0.03
C LEU A 34 5.55 15.97 -0.11
N SER A 35 6.46 15.39 0.67
CA SER A 35 6.75 13.95 0.65
C SER A 35 5.90 13.26 1.69
N TYR A 36 5.02 12.36 1.23
CA TYR A 36 4.22 11.53 2.11
C TYR A 36 3.98 10.16 1.50
N ALA A 37 3.92 9.16 2.36
CA ALA A 37 3.43 7.83 2.05
C ALA A 37 2.39 7.44 3.11
N TYR A 38 1.29 6.86 2.70
CA TYR A 38 0.23 6.36 3.56
C TYR A 38 -0.15 4.97 3.10
N TRP A 39 -0.48 4.10 4.04
CA TRP A 39 -0.85 2.72 3.76
C TRP A 39 -2.08 2.33 4.58
N GLU A 40 -2.92 1.50 3.97
CA GLU A 40 -4.12 0.92 4.58
C GLU A 40 -4.10 -0.58 4.34
N LEU A 41 -4.32 -1.34 5.40
CA LEU A 41 -4.47 -2.79 5.35
C LEU A 41 -5.94 -3.12 5.51
N THR A 42 -6.52 -3.74 4.49
CA THR A 42 -7.95 -4.10 4.42
C THR A 42 -8.09 -5.61 4.40
N ASP A 43 -8.99 -6.16 5.19
CA ASP A 43 -9.43 -7.56 5.06
C ASP A 43 -10.33 -7.68 3.83
N ILE A 44 -9.97 -8.53 2.87
CA ILE A 44 -10.71 -8.68 1.61
C ILE A 44 -12.08 -9.33 1.85
N GLU A 45 -12.22 -10.21 2.84
CA GLU A 45 -13.47 -10.93 3.11
C GLU A 45 -14.53 -10.00 3.71
N THR A 46 -14.13 -9.10 4.61
CA THR A 46 -15.04 -8.18 5.30
C THR A 46 -15.11 -6.79 4.64
N GLY A 47 -14.09 -6.42 3.87
CA GLY A 47 -13.91 -5.07 3.33
C GLY A 47 -13.50 -4.04 4.39
N GLU A 48 -13.16 -4.46 5.61
CA GLU A 48 -12.82 -3.56 6.71
C GLU A 48 -11.34 -3.19 6.70
N VAL A 49 -11.03 -1.91 6.95
CA VAL A 49 -9.68 -1.44 7.24
C VAL A 49 -9.30 -1.89 8.65
N ILE A 50 -8.30 -2.76 8.76
CA ILE A 50 -7.87 -3.35 10.03
C ILE A 50 -6.68 -2.61 10.65
N GLU A 51 -5.86 -1.95 9.83
CA GLU A 51 -4.70 -1.17 10.29
C GLU A 51 -4.34 -0.12 9.23
N GLU A 52 -3.85 1.03 9.65
CA GLU A 52 -3.38 2.11 8.78
C GLU A 52 -2.15 2.79 9.36
N GLY A 53 -1.35 3.41 8.50
CA GLY A 53 -0.17 4.14 8.93
C GLY A 53 0.53 4.85 7.80
N GLY A 54 1.71 5.39 8.06
CA GLY A 54 2.44 6.11 7.03
C GLY A 54 3.48 7.10 7.52
N PHE A 55 4.08 7.78 6.56
CA PHE A 55 5.08 8.82 6.71
C PHE A 55 4.54 10.15 6.17
N SER A 56 4.60 11.20 6.97
CA SER A 56 4.47 12.59 6.54
C SER A 56 5.05 13.52 7.62
N LEU A 57 5.51 14.71 7.23
CA LEU A 57 5.91 15.73 8.21
C LEU A 57 4.78 16.13 9.18
N LYS A 58 3.52 16.02 8.74
CA LYS A 58 2.36 16.46 9.51
C LYS A 58 1.95 15.44 10.59
N HIS A 59 2.11 14.14 10.31
CA HIS A 59 1.58 13.08 11.16
C HIS A 59 2.66 12.20 11.78
N SER A 60 3.62 11.71 10.99
CA SER A 60 4.69 10.83 11.48
C SER A 60 5.90 10.85 10.57
N THR A 61 7.08 11.12 11.11
CA THR A 61 8.35 11.03 10.35
C THR A 61 9.03 9.67 10.50
N GLN A 62 8.33 8.66 11.02
CA GLN A 62 8.88 7.33 11.19
C GLN A 62 9.07 6.67 9.82
N LYS A 63 10.33 6.46 9.44
CA LYS A 63 10.69 5.90 8.14
C LYS A 63 10.42 4.40 8.03
N THR A 64 10.49 3.67 9.13
CA THR A 64 10.30 2.21 9.14
C THR A 64 9.17 1.83 10.07
N GLN A 65 8.17 1.15 9.54
CA GLN A 65 6.99 0.66 10.26
C GLN A 65 6.87 -0.85 10.05
N ILE A 66 6.40 -1.57 11.07
CA ILE A 66 6.17 -3.01 11.01
C ILE A 66 4.69 -3.28 11.17
N ILE A 67 4.09 -3.82 10.13
CA ILE A 67 2.72 -4.31 10.11
C ILE A 67 2.75 -5.77 10.57
N THR A 68 1.90 -6.13 11.53
CA THR A 68 1.84 -7.49 12.08
C THR A 68 0.45 -8.08 11.93
N LEU A 69 0.32 -9.04 11.03
CA LEU A 69 -0.91 -9.81 10.82
C LEU A 69 -0.92 -11.00 11.79
N LEU A 70 -1.88 -10.99 12.70
CA LEU A 70 -2.02 -12.00 13.76
C LEU A 70 -2.98 -13.14 13.40
N ARG A 71 -3.56 -13.12 12.20
CA ARG A 71 -4.42 -14.18 11.66
C ARG A 71 -4.11 -14.44 10.20
N THR A 72 -4.44 -15.65 9.76
CA THR A 72 -4.44 -16.05 8.35
C THR A 72 -5.61 -15.41 7.61
N GLY A 73 -5.50 -15.28 6.29
CA GLY A 73 -6.54 -14.68 5.44
C GLY A 73 -5.98 -13.93 4.24
N ASN A 74 -6.87 -13.30 3.47
CA ASN A 74 -6.50 -12.50 2.30
C ASN A 74 -6.66 -11.01 2.63
N PHE A 75 -5.61 -10.24 2.36
CA PHE A 75 -5.56 -8.83 2.70
C PHE A 75 -5.12 -8.00 1.50
N HIS A 76 -5.62 -6.76 1.44
CA HIS A 76 -5.10 -5.74 0.54
C HIS A 76 -4.32 -4.70 1.32
N LEU A 77 -3.07 -4.48 0.95
CA LEU A 77 -2.26 -3.35 1.39
C LEU A 77 -2.29 -2.28 0.30
N ASN A 78 -3.12 -1.26 0.50
CA ASN A 78 -3.22 -0.11 -0.38
C ASN A 78 -2.14 0.90 -0.04
N LEU A 79 -1.41 1.38 -1.06
CA LEU A 79 -0.33 2.34 -0.91
C LEU A 79 -0.66 3.65 -1.64
N TYR A 80 -0.59 4.75 -0.90
CA TYR A 80 -0.79 6.11 -1.39
C TYR A 80 0.47 6.93 -1.14
N GLY A 81 0.89 7.76 -2.07
CA GLY A 81 2.04 8.61 -1.81
C GLY A 81 2.40 9.58 -2.92
N ALA A 82 3.23 10.54 -2.55
CA ALA A 82 3.81 11.49 -3.48
C ALA A 82 5.25 11.81 -3.08
N ARG A 83 6.14 11.89 -4.08
CA ARG A 83 7.54 12.34 -3.92
C ARG A 83 8.31 11.58 -2.85
N ILE A 84 8.11 10.28 -2.82
CA ILE A 84 8.69 9.34 -1.86
C ILE A 84 8.83 7.98 -2.52
N ASN A 85 9.95 7.32 -2.26
CA ASN A 85 10.11 5.92 -2.57
C ASN A 85 9.67 5.08 -1.37
N VAL A 86 8.89 4.04 -1.64
CA VAL A 86 8.45 3.08 -0.63
C VAL A 86 9.03 1.72 -0.97
N LYS A 87 9.48 1.01 0.05
CA LYS A 87 9.86 -0.40 -0.04
C LYS A 87 9.03 -1.21 0.94
N VAL A 88 8.40 -2.27 0.45
CA VAL A 88 7.65 -3.24 1.25
C VAL A 88 8.43 -4.55 1.26
N THR A 89 8.66 -5.13 2.43
CA THR A 89 9.41 -6.39 2.60
C THR A 89 8.67 -7.33 3.53
N VAL A 90 8.42 -8.57 3.10
CA VAL A 90 7.93 -9.62 3.99
C VAL A 90 9.08 -10.15 4.83
N LEU A 91 8.98 -10.02 6.15
CA LEU A 91 9.98 -10.55 7.09
C LEU A 91 9.74 -12.02 7.43
N SER A 92 8.52 -12.52 7.22
CA SER A 92 8.14 -13.94 7.38
C SER A 92 7.83 -14.58 6.02
N PRO A 93 8.82 -14.81 5.13
CA PRO A 93 8.56 -15.16 3.72
C PRO A 93 7.89 -16.53 3.53
N HIS A 94 7.95 -17.43 4.51
CA HIS A 94 7.22 -18.70 4.48
C HIS A 94 5.72 -18.55 4.79
N ALA A 95 5.34 -17.42 5.37
CA ALA A 95 4.01 -17.18 5.89
C ALA A 95 3.09 -16.45 4.90
N ALA A 96 3.61 -16.02 3.74
CA ALA A 96 2.80 -15.29 2.76
C ALA A 96 3.24 -15.42 1.31
N ASP A 97 2.24 -15.37 0.44
CA ASP A 97 2.39 -15.05 -0.98
C ASP A 97 1.94 -13.59 -1.19
N MET A 98 2.71 -12.82 -1.98
CA MET A 98 2.37 -11.43 -2.32
C MET A 98 2.34 -11.23 -3.82
N VAL A 99 1.25 -10.62 -4.30
CA VAL A 99 1.09 -10.24 -5.70
C VAL A 99 0.91 -8.74 -5.78
N LEU A 100 1.81 -8.06 -6.51
CA LEU A 100 1.64 -6.66 -6.85
C LEU A 100 0.45 -6.53 -7.79
N GLN A 101 -0.60 -5.87 -7.34
CA GLN A 101 -1.70 -5.49 -8.20
C GLN A 101 -1.31 -4.20 -8.93
N GLN A 102 -1.36 -4.24 -10.26
CA GLN A 102 -1.28 -3.02 -11.04
C GLN A 102 -2.54 -2.19 -10.76
N PRO A 103 -2.45 -0.85 -10.73
CA PRO A 103 -3.62 0.00 -10.66
C PRO A 103 -4.60 -0.43 -11.76
N GLN A 104 -5.84 -0.76 -11.39
CA GLN A 104 -6.87 -0.96 -12.40
C GLN A 104 -7.06 0.37 -13.11
N ILE A 105 -6.73 0.40 -14.41
CA ILE A 105 -7.04 1.53 -15.27
C ILE A 105 -8.56 1.53 -15.41
N THR A 106 -9.25 2.32 -14.59
CA THR A 106 -10.58 2.78 -15.00
C THR A 106 -10.32 3.76 -16.12
N SER A 107 -10.46 3.31 -17.37
CA SER A 107 -10.68 4.27 -18.44
C SER A 107 -11.82 5.17 -17.97
N PRO A 108 -11.69 6.50 -18.01
CA PRO A 108 -12.87 7.33 -17.85
C PRO A 108 -13.88 6.80 -18.86
N ASP A 109 -15.08 6.48 -18.39
CA ASP A 109 -16.20 6.13 -19.27
C ASP A 109 -16.12 7.08 -20.47
N GLU A 110 -15.89 6.54 -21.67
CA GLU A 110 -16.16 7.30 -22.88
C GLU A 110 -17.64 7.65 -22.76
N GLU A 111 -17.94 8.85 -22.26
CA GLU A 111 -19.20 9.51 -22.53
C GLU A 111 -19.30 9.49 -24.05
N GLU A 112 -20.05 8.54 -24.58
CA GLU A 112 -20.42 8.47 -25.98
C GLU A 112 -21.22 9.75 -26.26
N TYR A 113 -20.50 10.81 -26.66
CA TYR A 113 -21.08 12.00 -27.27
C TYR A 113 -21.62 11.59 -28.64
N TYR A 114 -22.84 11.03 -28.66
CA TYR A 114 -23.64 10.98 -29.88
C TYR A 114 -24.10 12.41 -30.21
N TRP A 115 -23.52 12.99 -31.28
CA TRP A 115 -24.08 14.14 -31.99
C TRP A 115 -24.92 13.66 -33.15
#